data_AF-A0A3S4HQ08-F1
#
_entry.id   AF-A0A3S4HQ08-F1
#
_cell.length_a   1.000
_cell.length_b   1.000
_cell.length_c   1.000
_cell.angle_alpha   90.00
_cell.angle_beta   90.00
_cell.angle_gamma   90.00
#
_symmetry.space_group_name_H-M   'P 1'
#
loop_
_entity.id
_entity.type
_entity.pdbx_description
1 polymer ?
#
loop_
_entity_poly.entity_id
_entity_poly.type
_entity_poly.pdbx_seq_one_letter_code
_entity_poly.pdbx_strand_id
1 'polypeptide(L)'
;MKGKPVNAKVGKVLTHLGLERIDSNIAEAGDIIAITGLGELNISDTICDPQNVEALPALSVDEPTVSMFFCVNTSPFCGKEGKFVTSRQILDRLNKELVHNVALRVEETEDADAFRVSGRGELHLSVLIENMRREGFELAVSRPKVIFREIDGRKQEPYENVTLDVEEQHQGSVMQALGRA
;
A
#
# COMPACT_ATOMS: atom_id res chain seq x y z
N MET A 1 5.58 -17.49 4.65
CA MET A 1 6.33 -17.89 5.87
C MET A 1 5.32 -18.29 6.93
N LYS A 2 5.42 -19.50 7.51
CA LYS A 2 4.54 -19.92 8.61
C LYS A 2 4.94 -19.17 9.88
N GLY A 3 4.15 -18.16 10.28
CA GLY A 3 4.31 -17.49 11.57
C GLY A 3 4.09 -18.48 12.72
N LYS A 4 4.83 -18.32 13.83
CA LYS A 4 4.55 -19.09 15.05
C LYS A 4 3.23 -18.59 15.66
N PRO A 5 2.36 -19.48 16.15
CA PRO A 5 1.13 -19.06 16.81
C PRO A 5 1.47 -18.24 18.06
N VAL A 6 0.81 -17.08 18.19
CA VAL A 6 0.93 -16.19 19.35
C VAL A 6 -0.38 -16.21 20.11
N ASN A 7 -0.31 -16.46 21.42
CA ASN A 7 -1.50 -16.43 22.27
C ASN A 7 -1.88 -14.99 22.59
N ALA A 8 -3.16 -14.67 22.43
CA ALA A 8 -3.72 -13.37 22.76
C ALA A 8 -5.10 -13.55 23.40
N LYS A 9 -5.56 -12.53 24.14
CA LYS A 9 -6.86 -12.56 24.83
C LYS A 9 -7.83 -11.60 24.15
N VAL A 10 -8.97 -12.11 23.72
CA VAL A 10 -10.05 -11.28 23.18
C VAL A 10 -10.54 -10.30 24.25
N GLY A 11 -10.60 -9.02 23.89
CA GLY A 11 -11.09 -7.93 24.73
C GLY A 11 -12.59 -7.74 24.57
N LYS A 12 -13.01 -7.23 23.40
CA LYS A 12 -14.42 -7.03 23.03
C LYS A 12 -14.70 -7.56 21.63
N VAL A 13 -15.93 -8.01 21.41
CA VAL A 13 -16.47 -8.42 20.12
C VAL A 13 -17.50 -7.39 19.69
N LEU A 14 -17.23 -6.69 18.60
CA LEU A 14 -18.08 -5.61 18.09
C LEU A 14 -18.77 -6.08 16.82
N THR A 15 -20.10 -6.12 16.84
CA THR A 15 -20.92 -6.39 15.64
C THR A 15 -21.35 -5.07 14.98
N HIS A 16 -21.72 -5.13 13.70
CA HIS A 16 -22.17 -3.95 12.97
C HIS A 16 -23.70 -3.87 12.96
N LEU A 17 -24.26 -2.72 13.35
CA LEU A 17 -25.67 -2.39 13.22
C LEU A 17 -25.80 -1.10 12.38
N GLY A 18 -26.09 -1.25 11.09
CA GLY A 18 -26.02 -0.14 10.14
C GLY A 18 -24.59 0.38 10.01
N LEU A 19 -24.38 1.66 10.34
CA LEU A 19 -23.06 2.30 10.33
C LEU A 19 -22.36 2.27 11.71
N GLU A 20 -23.06 1.85 12.76
CA GLU A 20 -22.55 1.84 14.12
C GLU A 20 -21.99 0.46 14.50
N ARG A 21 -21.02 0.47 15.42
CA ARG A 21 -20.47 -0.74 16.03
C ARG A 21 -21.01 -0.88 17.45
N ILE A 22 -21.59 -2.04 17.75
CA ILE A 22 -22.16 -2.34 19.06
C ILE A 22 -21.45 -3.53 19.72
N ASP A 23 -21.31 -3.47 21.04
CA ASP A 23 -20.72 -4.56 21.82
C ASP A 23 -21.67 -5.77 21.81
N SER A 24 -21.14 -6.94 21.48
CA SER A 24 -21.88 -8.20 21.48
C SER A 24 -21.14 -9.24 22.29
N ASN A 25 -21.89 -10.09 22.98
CA ASN A 25 -21.31 -11.19 23.75
C ASN A 25 -20.94 -12.40 22.86
N ILE A 26 -21.56 -12.52 21.68
CA ILE A 26 -21.41 -13.66 20.77
C ILE A 26 -21.34 -13.13 19.34
N ALA A 27 -20.52 -13.78 18.53
CA ALA A 27 -20.49 -13.67 17.07
C ALA A 27 -20.31 -15.06 16.48
N GLU A 28 -20.95 -15.33 15.36
CA GLU A 28 -21.01 -16.66 14.75
C GLU A 28 -20.33 -16.66 13.37
N ALA A 29 -20.19 -17.86 12.78
CA ALA A 29 -19.63 -18.01 11.45
C ALA A 29 -20.54 -17.33 10.41
N GLY A 30 -19.96 -16.39 9.64
CA GLY A 30 -20.67 -15.58 8.66
C GLY A 30 -20.81 -14.10 9.07
N ASP A 31 -20.57 -13.77 10.34
CA ASP A 31 -20.64 -12.39 10.82
C ASP A 31 -19.43 -11.54 10.43
N ILE A 32 -19.68 -10.27 10.09
CA ILE A 32 -18.62 -9.26 9.91
C ILE A 32 -18.47 -8.47 11.20
N ILE A 33 -17.39 -8.75 11.93
CA ILE A 33 -17.13 -8.20 13.28
C ILE A 33 -15.79 -7.47 13.35
N ALA A 34 -15.64 -6.66 14.39
CA ALA A 34 -14.35 -6.12 14.82
C ALA A 34 -14.01 -6.68 16.21
N ILE A 35 -12.77 -7.14 16.39
CA ILE A 35 -12.28 -7.68 17.65
C ILE A 35 -11.20 -6.76 18.20
N THR A 36 -11.20 -6.55 19.51
CA THR A 36 -10.17 -5.76 20.20
C THR A 36 -9.38 -6.64 21.18
N GLY A 37 -8.21 -6.18 21.64
CA GLY A 37 -7.41 -6.87 22.67
C GLY A 37 -6.38 -7.87 22.16
N LEU A 38 -6.26 -8.05 20.84
CA LEU A 38 -5.36 -9.02 20.24
C LEU A 38 -3.95 -8.48 19.91
N GLY A 39 -3.66 -7.22 20.26
CA GLY A 39 -2.40 -6.57 19.93
C GLY A 39 -2.34 -6.08 18.49
N GLU A 40 -1.13 -6.02 17.93
CA GLU A 40 -0.91 -5.65 16.53
C GLU A 40 -1.18 -6.87 15.63
N LEU A 41 -2.28 -6.79 14.86
CA LEU A 41 -2.65 -7.77 13.84
C LEU A 41 -2.32 -7.23 12.45
N ASN A 42 -1.85 -8.12 11.56
CA ASN A 42 -1.58 -7.82 10.17
C ASN A 42 -2.68 -8.37 9.26
N ILE A 43 -2.78 -7.81 8.06
CA ILE A 43 -3.68 -8.34 7.03
C ILE A 43 -3.19 -9.73 6.61
N SER A 44 -4.13 -10.69 6.56
CA SER A 44 -3.90 -12.14 6.38
C SER A 44 -3.56 -12.94 7.64
N ASP A 45 -3.55 -12.35 8.83
CA ASP A 45 -3.52 -13.12 10.08
C ASP A 45 -4.84 -13.85 10.30
N THR A 46 -4.77 -15.10 10.77
CA THR A 46 -5.95 -15.92 11.10
C THR A 46 -6.03 -16.13 12.60
N ILE A 47 -7.12 -15.66 13.22
CA ILE A 47 -7.39 -15.86 14.65
C ILE A 47 -8.12 -17.20 14.80
N CYS A 48 -7.56 -18.10 15.63
CA CYS A 48 -8.08 -19.46 15.81
C CYS A 48 -8.31 -19.77 17.30
N ASP A 49 -9.04 -20.85 17.57
CA ASP A 49 -9.08 -21.47 18.89
C ASP A 49 -7.67 -22.00 19.25
N PRO A 50 -7.14 -21.75 20.47
CA PRO A 50 -5.87 -22.30 20.94
C PRO A 50 -5.74 -23.83 20.83
N GLN A 51 -6.86 -24.58 20.86
CA GLN A 51 -6.88 -26.03 20.72
C GLN A 51 -6.87 -26.51 19.25
N ASN A 52 -7.28 -25.66 18.31
CA ASN A 52 -7.35 -25.99 16.88
C ASN A 52 -6.86 -24.82 16.02
N VAL A 53 -5.53 -24.71 15.93
CA VAL A 53 -4.88 -23.64 15.16
C VAL A 53 -4.73 -24.05 13.70
N GLU A 54 -5.63 -23.55 12.86
CA GLU A 54 -5.61 -23.75 11.41
C GLU A 54 -5.57 -22.40 10.69
N ALA A 55 -4.42 -22.06 10.11
CA ALA A 55 -4.27 -20.81 9.39
C ALA A 55 -4.97 -20.88 8.03
N LEU A 56 -5.77 -19.85 7.72
CA LEU A 56 -6.36 -19.69 6.40
C LEU A 56 -5.26 -19.37 5.37
N PRO A 57 -5.47 -19.72 4.09
CA PRO A 57 -4.54 -19.34 3.04
C PRO A 57 -4.42 -17.81 3.00
N ALA A 58 -3.19 -17.32 3.07
CA ALA A 58 -2.93 -15.90 2.96
C ALA A 58 -3.42 -15.37 1.62
N LEU A 59 -4.01 -14.17 1.63
CA LEU A 59 -4.36 -13.49 0.39
C LEU A 59 -3.09 -13.23 -0.41
N SER A 60 -3.07 -13.68 -1.67
CA SER A 60 -2.04 -13.25 -2.62
C SER A 60 -2.35 -11.81 -2.99
N VAL A 61 -1.54 -10.90 -2.46
CA VAL A 61 -1.67 -9.47 -2.77
C VAL A 61 -0.91 -9.21 -4.05
N ASP A 62 -1.51 -8.46 -4.98
CA ASP A 62 -0.79 -8.06 -6.20
C ASP A 62 0.48 -7.30 -5.82
N GLU A 63 1.60 -7.84 -6.31
CA GLU A 63 2.91 -7.26 -6.10
C GLU A 63 3.03 -5.92 -6.86
N PRO A 64 3.87 -4.99 -6.36
CA PRO A 64 4.03 -3.70 -7.01
C PRO A 64 4.63 -3.85 -8.42
N THR A 65 4.21 -2.97 -9.32
CA THR A 65 4.61 -2.92 -10.73
C THR A 65 5.45 -1.69 -11.04
N VAL A 66 5.30 -0.61 -10.24
CA VAL A 66 5.97 0.67 -10.42
C VAL A 66 6.70 1.06 -9.15
N SER A 67 7.90 1.61 -9.30
CA SER A 67 8.72 2.16 -8.22
C SER A 67 9.18 3.59 -8.52
N MET A 68 9.32 4.41 -7.47
CA MET A 68 9.98 5.73 -7.53
C MET A 68 10.65 6.05 -6.20
N PHE A 69 11.55 7.04 -6.22
CA PHE A 69 12.17 7.55 -5.02
C PHE A 69 11.37 8.70 -4.43
N PHE A 70 11.14 8.64 -3.12
CA PHE A 70 10.63 9.71 -2.28
C PHE A 70 11.82 10.26 -1.52
N CYS A 71 12.15 11.53 -1.74
CA CYS A 71 13.33 12.17 -1.19
C CYS A 71 12.95 13.37 -0.32
N VAL A 72 13.79 13.67 0.67
CA VAL A 72 13.72 14.95 1.39
C VAL A 72 13.92 16.11 0.39
N ASN A 73 13.16 17.19 0.56
CA ASN A 73 13.36 18.38 -0.26
C ASN A 73 14.64 19.12 0.16
N THR A 74 15.68 19.05 -0.66
CA THR A 74 16.96 19.77 -0.45
C THR A 74 17.06 21.06 -1.26
N SER A 75 15.97 21.52 -1.86
CA SER A 75 15.94 22.74 -2.67
C SER A 75 16.01 24.03 -1.82
N PRO A 76 16.31 25.20 -2.44
CA PRO A 76 16.27 26.51 -1.76
C PRO A 76 14.88 26.93 -1.24
N PHE A 77 13.84 26.16 -1.56
CA PHE A 77 12.47 26.38 -1.10
C PHE A 77 12.06 25.45 0.05
N CYS A 78 12.98 24.60 0.53
CA CYS A 78 12.73 23.67 1.63
C CYS A 78 12.08 24.37 2.85
N GLY A 79 10.94 23.83 3.30
CA GLY A 79 10.27 24.24 4.53
C GLY A 79 9.54 25.58 4.44
N LYS A 80 9.26 26.07 3.23
CA LYS A 80 8.46 27.29 3.02
C LYS A 80 6.96 27.02 2.99
N GLU A 81 6.55 25.83 2.54
CA GLU A 81 5.13 25.46 2.42
C GLU A 81 4.76 24.28 3.31
N GLY A 82 5.66 23.31 3.49
CA GLY A 82 5.44 22.13 4.33
C GLY A 82 6.03 22.24 5.73
N LYS A 83 5.35 21.61 6.69
CA LYS A 83 5.79 21.50 8.09
C LYS A 83 6.64 20.26 8.34
N PHE A 84 6.44 19.21 7.54
CA PHE A 84 7.12 17.93 7.69
C PHE A 84 8.09 17.73 6.53
N VAL A 85 9.36 17.94 6.79
CA VAL A 85 10.42 17.96 5.76
C VAL A 85 11.59 17.02 6.07
N THR A 86 11.63 16.43 7.27
CA THR A 86 12.77 15.60 7.68
C THR A 86 12.61 14.16 7.20
N SER A 87 13.74 13.50 6.90
CA SER A 87 13.77 12.08 6.49
C SER A 87 13.00 11.18 7.46
N ARG A 88 13.19 11.37 8.78
CA ARG A 88 12.48 10.62 9.82
C ARG A 88 10.95 10.78 9.76
N GLN A 89 10.46 12.01 9.58
CA GLN A 89 9.02 12.25 9.49
C GLN A 89 8.42 11.57 8.26
N ILE A 90 9.13 11.63 7.13
CA ILE A 90 8.71 10.98 5.88
C ILE A 90 8.67 9.46 6.08
N LEU A 91 9.74 8.86 6.62
CA LEU A 91 9.80 7.43 6.88
C LEU A 91 8.69 6.96 7.84
N ASP A 92 8.47 7.69 8.94
CA ASP A 92 7.38 7.39 9.89
C ASP A 92 6.01 7.41 9.20
N ARG A 93 5.78 8.34 8.26
CA ARG A 93 4.53 8.43 7.51
C ARG A 93 4.37 7.32 6.48
N LEU A 94 5.44 6.95 5.80
CA LEU A 94 5.46 5.83 4.85
C LEU A 94 5.21 4.50 5.56
N ASN A 95 5.82 4.29 6.74
CA ASN A 95 5.61 3.10 7.56
C ASN A 95 4.17 2.99 8.09
N LYS A 96 3.54 4.12 8.44
CA LYS A 96 2.10 4.14 8.79
C LYS A 96 1.20 3.71 7.63
N GLU A 97 1.60 4.03 6.39
CA GLU A 97 0.85 3.63 5.20
C GLU A 97 0.93 2.10 4.98
N LEU A 98 2.09 1.48 5.22
CA LEU A 98 2.29 0.03 5.05
C LEU A 98 1.31 -0.83 5.86
N VAL A 99 0.85 -0.34 7.01
CA VAL A 99 -0.11 -1.05 7.88
C VAL A 99 -1.46 -1.25 7.17
N HIS A 100 -1.89 -0.25 6.40
CA HIS A 100 -3.20 -0.23 5.76
C HIS A 100 -3.12 -0.65 4.29
N ASN A 101 -1.96 -0.45 3.66
CA ASN A 101 -1.77 -0.59 2.24
C ASN A 101 -0.87 -1.78 1.91
N VAL A 102 -1.51 -2.93 1.69
CA VAL A 102 -0.81 -4.20 1.49
C VAL A 102 -0.01 -4.24 0.20
N ALA A 103 -0.29 -3.36 -0.76
CA ALA A 103 0.38 -3.33 -2.05
C ALA A 103 1.56 -2.36 -2.11
N LEU A 104 1.72 -1.53 -1.09
CA LEU A 104 2.85 -0.62 -0.99
C LEU A 104 4.07 -1.37 -0.44
N ARG A 105 5.24 -1.09 -0.99
CA ARG A 105 6.54 -1.50 -0.44
C ARG A 105 7.40 -0.26 -0.28
N VAL A 106 8.08 -0.15 0.85
CA VAL A 106 8.99 0.95 1.15
C VAL A 106 10.32 0.32 1.51
N GLU A 107 11.36 0.73 0.80
CA GLU A 107 12.74 0.29 1.00
C GLU A 107 13.60 1.51 1.31
N GLU A 108 14.36 1.45 2.39
CA GLU A 108 15.43 2.42 2.67
C GLU A 108 16.57 2.22 1.66
N THR A 109 17.17 3.31 1.20
CA THR A 109 18.25 3.27 0.22
C THR A 109 19.61 3.56 0.88
N GLU A 110 20.70 3.54 0.11
CA GLU A 110 22.02 3.97 0.60
C GLU A 110 22.04 5.45 0.98
N ASP A 111 21.15 6.25 0.39
CA ASP A 111 20.93 7.64 0.76
C ASP A 111 19.83 7.70 1.85
N ALA A 112 20.21 8.17 3.04
CA ALA A 112 19.32 8.30 4.19
C ALA A 112 18.17 9.30 3.95
N ASP A 113 18.30 10.15 2.93
CA ASP A 113 17.29 11.12 2.53
C ASP A 113 16.43 10.64 1.36
N ALA A 114 16.61 9.38 0.90
CA ALA A 114 15.83 8.80 -0.19
C ALA A 114 15.27 7.41 0.16
N PHE A 115 13.98 7.22 -0.14
CA PHE A 115 13.24 5.98 0.06
C PHE A 115 12.72 5.48 -1.28
N ARG A 116 12.95 4.20 -1.60
CA ARG A 116 12.31 3.58 -2.77
C ARG A 116 10.92 3.12 -2.38
N VAL A 117 9.91 3.74 -2.97
CA VAL A 117 8.50 3.42 -2.74
C VAL A 117 7.94 2.75 -4.00
N SER A 118 7.37 1.57 -3.81
CA SER A 118 6.82 0.75 -4.88
C SER A 118 5.34 0.48 -4.66
N GLY A 119 4.53 0.57 -5.72
CA GLY A 119 3.08 0.39 -5.67
C GLY A 119 2.52 -0.27 -6.93
N ARG A 120 1.19 -0.45 -6.97
CA ARG A 120 0.47 -1.12 -8.09
C ARG A 120 0.41 -0.34 -9.40
N GLY A 121 0.81 0.93 -9.39
CA GLY A 121 0.74 1.80 -10.57
C GLY A 121 1.09 3.24 -10.20
N GLU A 122 1.19 4.10 -11.23
CA GLU A 122 1.53 5.51 -11.03
C GLU A 122 0.47 6.25 -10.21
N LEU A 123 -0.81 6.08 -10.55
CA LEU A 123 -1.92 6.74 -9.85
C LEU A 123 -1.95 6.42 -8.35
N HIS A 124 -1.63 5.18 -7.99
CA HIS A 124 -1.57 4.76 -6.59
C HIS A 124 -0.56 5.58 -5.80
N LEU A 125 0.64 5.80 -6.36
CA LEU A 125 1.68 6.60 -5.72
C LEU A 125 1.34 8.10 -5.75
N SER A 126 0.67 8.58 -6.80
CA SER A 126 0.18 9.97 -6.87
C SER A 126 -0.82 10.29 -5.77
N VAL A 127 -1.76 9.38 -5.47
CA VAL A 127 -2.72 9.57 -4.37
C VAL A 127 -2.00 9.66 -3.02
N LEU A 128 -1.00 8.81 -2.78
CA LEU A 128 -0.18 8.87 -1.57
C LEU A 128 0.54 10.22 -1.43
N ILE A 129 1.19 10.69 -2.50
CA ILE A 129 1.90 11.97 -2.52
C ILE A 129 0.93 13.13 -2.23
N GLU A 130 -0.24 13.15 -2.88
CA GLU A 130 -1.22 14.21 -2.70
C GLU A 130 -1.81 14.22 -1.27
N ASN A 131 -2.05 13.05 -0.68
CA ASN A 131 -2.47 12.95 0.72
C ASN A 131 -1.39 13.49 1.65
N MET A 132 -0.13 13.08 1.45
CA MET A 132 1.00 13.61 2.23
C MET A 132 1.13 15.14 2.07
N ARG A 133 0.94 15.67 0.85
CA ARG A 133 0.95 17.12 0.61
C ARG A 133 -0.14 17.84 1.40
N ARG A 134 -1.36 17.29 1.44
CA ARG A 134 -2.50 17.83 2.23
C ARG A 134 -2.26 17.73 3.73
N GLU A 135 -1.54 16.72 4.18
CA GLU A 135 -1.08 16.59 5.57
C GLU A 135 0.04 17.58 5.92
N GLY A 136 0.62 18.28 4.93
CA GLY A 136 1.66 19.29 5.12
C GLY A 136 3.09 18.77 5.00
N PHE A 137 3.29 17.63 4.34
CA PHE A 137 4.61 17.13 3.97
C PHE A 137 5.17 17.87 2.76
N GLU A 138 6.48 18.10 2.78
CA GLU A 138 7.24 18.59 1.64
C GLU A 138 8.28 17.53 1.26
N LEU A 139 8.19 16.98 0.06
CA LEU A 139 9.11 15.98 -0.45
C LEU A 139 9.34 16.16 -1.95
N ALA A 140 10.48 15.68 -2.41
CA ALA A 140 10.77 15.52 -3.83
C ALA A 140 10.51 14.08 -4.27
N VAL A 141 10.10 13.86 -5.52
CA VAL A 141 9.86 12.52 -6.06
C VAL A 141 10.57 12.33 -7.40
N SER A 142 11.04 11.11 -7.66
CA SER A 142 11.63 10.76 -8.95
C SER A 142 10.56 10.36 -9.97
N ARG A 143 10.94 10.30 -11.25
CA ARG A 143 10.10 9.68 -12.29
C ARG A 143 9.82 8.20 -11.93
N PRO A 144 8.58 7.72 -12.08
CA PRO A 144 8.25 6.30 -11.91
C PRO A 144 8.98 5.42 -12.91
N LYS A 145 9.39 4.23 -12.47
CA LYS A 145 10.02 3.19 -13.29
C LYS A 145 9.35 1.84 -13.06
N VAL A 146 9.24 1.05 -14.12
CA VAL A 146 8.75 -0.32 -14.04
C VAL A 146 9.70 -1.20 -13.24
N ILE A 147 9.12 -2.15 -12.50
CA ILE A 147 9.87 -3.14 -11.73
C ILE A 147 10.05 -4.38 -12.61
N PHE A 148 11.27 -4.60 -13.06
CA PHE A 148 11.63 -5.81 -13.80
C PHE A 148 11.75 -7.02 -12.86
N ARG A 149 11.32 -8.18 -13.34
CA ARG A 149 11.47 -9.45 -12.62
C ARG A 149 12.20 -10.46 -13.47
N GLU A 150 12.91 -11.38 -12.83
CA GLU A 150 13.54 -12.49 -13.51
C GLU A 150 12.69 -13.74 -13.30
N ILE A 151 12.12 -14.26 -14.38
CA ILE A 151 11.26 -15.44 -14.38
C ILE A 151 11.86 -16.41 -15.41
N ASP A 152 12.20 -17.62 -14.97
CA ASP A 152 12.86 -18.65 -15.79
C ASP A 152 14.14 -18.17 -16.50
N GLY A 153 14.95 -17.36 -15.79
CA GLY A 153 16.20 -16.80 -16.30
C GLY A 153 16.02 -15.71 -17.37
N ARG A 154 14.80 -15.19 -17.53
CA ARG A 154 14.48 -14.10 -18.47
C ARG A 154 13.99 -12.88 -17.71
N LYS A 155 14.55 -11.72 -18.07
CA LYS A 155 14.06 -10.42 -17.60
C LYS A 155 12.70 -10.14 -18.23
N GLN A 156 11.68 -9.98 -17.40
CA GLN A 156 10.30 -9.67 -17.77
C GLN A 156 9.89 -8.33 -17.14
N GLU A 157 8.98 -7.64 -17.81
CA GLU A 157 8.34 -6.41 -17.34
C GLU A 157 6.82 -6.63 -17.20
N PRO A 158 6.15 -5.85 -16.34
CA PRO A 158 4.69 -5.91 -16.23
C PRO A 158 4.04 -5.30 -17.49
N TYR A 159 3.01 -5.97 -18.00
CA TYR A 159 2.13 -5.46 -19.06
C TYR A 159 0.72 -5.26 -18.50
N GLU A 160 0.05 -4.20 -18.96
CA GLU A 160 -1.33 -3.89 -18.56
C GLU A 160 -2.27 -3.87 -19.77
N ASN A 161 -3.52 -4.27 -19.56
CA ASN A 161 -4.57 -4.18 -20.56
C ASN A 161 -5.24 -2.80 -20.44
N VAL A 162 -5.10 -1.97 -21.48
CA VAL A 162 -5.74 -0.66 -21.53
C VAL A 162 -6.92 -0.70 -22.48
N THR A 163 -8.09 -0.29 -22.00
CA THR A 163 -9.29 -0.07 -22.84
C THR A 163 -9.57 1.42 -22.87
N LEU A 164 -9.66 2.00 -24.06
CA LEU A 164 -9.98 3.42 -24.26
C LEU A 164 -11.28 3.53 -25.03
N ASP A 165 -12.19 4.37 -24.54
CA ASP A 165 -13.40 4.76 -25.25
C ASP A 165 -13.23 6.20 -25.73
N VAL A 166 -13.20 6.38 -27.04
CA VAL A 166 -12.90 7.66 -27.69
C VAL A 166 -13.79 7.85 -28.90
N GLU A 167 -14.15 9.11 -29.17
CA GLU A 167 -14.86 9.47 -30.40
C GLU A 167 -14.04 9.10 -31.64
N GLU A 168 -14.72 8.78 -32.74
CA GLU A 168 -14.11 8.29 -33.99
C GLU A 168 -13.03 9.24 -34.54
N GLN A 169 -13.22 10.56 -34.37
CA GLN A 169 -12.24 11.57 -34.78
C GLN A 169 -10.88 11.47 -34.06
N HIS A 170 -10.83 10.87 -32.86
CA HIS A 170 -9.60 10.73 -32.07
C HIS A 170 -8.94 9.35 -32.23
N GLN A 171 -9.63 8.38 -32.85
CA GLN A 171 -9.17 6.98 -32.91
C GLN A 171 -7.78 6.86 -33.53
N GLY A 172 -7.52 7.52 -34.67
CA GLY A 172 -6.24 7.45 -35.36
C GLY A 172 -5.07 8.01 -34.54
N SER A 173 -5.28 9.16 -33.89
CA SER A 173 -4.27 9.82 -33.05
C SER A 173 -3.91 8.97 -31.82
N VAL A 174 -4.91 8.38 -31.16
CA VAL A 174 -4.72 7.53 -29.97
C VAL A 174 -4.00 6.24 -30.34
N MET A 175 -4.39 5.58 -31.44
CA MET A 175 -3.69 4.37 -31.92
C MET A 175 -2.23 4.66 -32.26
N GLN A 176 -1.93 5.79 -32.89
CA GLN A 176 -0.56 6.17 -33.21
C GLN A 176 0.29 6.45 -31.97
N ALA A 177 -0.30 7.08 -30.95
CA ALA A 177 0.39 7.34 -29.68
C ALA A 177 0.73 6.04 -28.94
N LEU A 178 -0.21 5.10 -28.84
CA LEU A 178 0.00 3.81 -28.18
C LEU A 178 1.00 2.91 -28.92
N GLY A 179 1.02 2.94 -30.26
CA GLY A 179 1.98 2.16 -31.04
C GLY A 179 3.42 2.66 -31.00
N ARG A 180 3.67 3.85 -30.44
CA ARG A 180 5.01 4.44 -30.26
C ARG A 180 5.55 4.32 -28.83
N ALA A 181 4.69 3.99 -27.87
CA ALA A 181 5.04 3.80 -26.46
C ALA A 181 5.70 2.43 -26.26
#